data_AF-A0A957DFM4-F1
#
_entry.id   AF-A0A957DFM4-F1
#
_cell.length_a   1.000
_cell.length_b   1.000
_cell.length_c   1.000
_cell.angle_alpha   90.00
_cell.angle_beta   90.00
_cell.angle_gamma   90.00
#
_symmetry.space_group_name_H-M   'P 1'
#
loop_
_entity.id
_entity.type
_entity.pdbx_description
1 polymer ?
#
loop_
_entity_poly.entity_id
_entity_poly.type
_entity_poly.pdbx_seq_one_letter_code
_entity_poly.pdbx_strand_id
1 'polypeptide(L)'
;MRIYRFVSLLLLVWVIVGCRQSPPTPTPTPTTAIAAATPAPTTPPTPLPSPTPTATLVPQPLIRAGAQEVGDDGLVVIASVFAPDGGWLVLHDGDTDGPVLARTLVNAGSSNAITLTIDPLAVSNQISAVLHADAAPLGSFDSQTDLPLTYQGEIVANLFPVTVTVALPGIIVSNQTVAADGLLHIDQVIAAAPGFVAVSNAAGQLLGFFPVGRGTHTDVPVRINWRQATPDLLVTLYQDQGTATRFEADDPPVLVDGRPVAASFHTVLPLDVYVFDQPVINDQIVIERVVSEGPGWVVVYFNDDGQPGNIIGYASLADGVNERVVVPVAAGAVTAILHVRLHADTGEVGAFDFPAADPPLTDADGRLPLFSFRIDQGNFLLTRDQVVTDTAIVPLVAANVDTWLVIQADVDGRPGAVIGRVRLPAGMAWDVAVSVDAAAVTPTLYAALIRDDDPAGEFNYPDGGDKPLTQDGNPIFAPFAAP
;
A
#
# COMPACT_ATOMS: atom_id res chain seq x y z
N MET A 1 17.23 -3.29 -59.46
CA MET A 1 16.36 -4.48 -59.53
C MET A 1 15.35 -4.38 -58.38
N ARG A 2 14.06 -4.29 -58.75
CA ARG A 2 12.82 -4.42 -57.96
C ARG A 2 12.52 -3.47 -56.76
N ILE A 3 11.62 -2.56 -57.09
CA ILE A 3 10.60 -1.82 -56.34
C ILE A 3 9.63 -2.76 -55.57
N TYR A 4 9.14 -2.36 -54.39
CA TYR A 4 7.75 -2.49 -53.83
C TYR A 4 7.73 -1.77 -52.45
N ARG A 5 7.08 -0.61 -52.20
CA ARG A 5 5.63 -0.27 -52.07
C ARG A 5 4.87 -1.06 -50.99
N PHE A 6 4.61 -0.43 -49.83
CA PHE A 6 3.51 -0.68 -48.88
C PHE A 6 3.14 0.68 -48.25
N VAL A 7 2.19 1.44 -48.81
CA VAL A 7 0.73 1.45 -48.59
C VAL A 7 0.35 1.97 -47.20
N SER A 8 0.00 3.26 -47.16
CA SER A 8 -0.75 3.94 -46.10
C SER A 8 -2.12 3.30 -45.91
N LEU A 9 -2.48 2.98 -44.67
CA LEU A 9 -3.84 2.59 -44.29
C LEU A 9 -4.62 3.84 -43.86
N LEU A 10 -5.53 4.27 -44.72
CA LEU A 10 -6.52 5.32 -44.50
C LEU A 10 -7.71 4.70 -43.76
N LEU A 11 -8.00 5.13 -42.52
CA LEU A 11 -9.15 4.66 -41.77
C LEU A 11 -10.32 5.65 -41.93
N LEU A 12 -11.39 5.13 -42.52
CA LEU A 12 -12.63 5.80 -42.91
C LEU A 12 -13.51 6.06 -41.67
N VAL A 13 -13.73 7.32 -41.29
CA VAL A 13 -14.70 7.69 -40.25
C VAL A 13 -16.06 7.94 -40.91
N TRP A 14 -17.03 7.08 -40.60
CA TRP A 14 -18.45 7.25 -40.96
C TRP A 14 -19.14 8.17 -39.95
N VAL A 15 -19.76 9.22 -40.47
CA VAL A 15 -20.68 10.11 -39.75
C VAL A 15 -22.05 9.44 -39.68
N ILE A 16 -22.55 9.14 -38.48
CA ILE A 16 -23.96 8.81 -38.26
C ILE A 16 -24.59 9.91 -37.40
N VAL A 17 -25.38 10.74 -38.07
CA VAL A 17 -26.31 11.71 -37.49
C VAL A 17 -27.49 10.94 -36.91
N GLY A 18 -27.58 10.90 -35.58
CA GLY A 18 -28.73 10.36 -34.86
C GLY A 18 -29.66 11.48 -34.39
N CYS A 19 -30.66 11.81 -35.20
CA CYS A 19 -31.79 12.65 -34.80
C CYS A 19 -32.61 11.93 -33.72
N ARG A 20 -32.74 12.50 -32.52
CA ARG A 20 -33.78 12.10 -31.56
C ARG A 20 -34.94 13.08 -31.64
N GLN A 21 -36.09 12.54 -32.06
CA GLN A 21 -37.38 13.21 -32.13
C GLN A 21 -38.00 13.31 -30.72
N SER A 22 -38.45 14.50 -30.35
CA SER A 22 -39.26 14.76 -29.16
C SER A 22 -40.67 14.16 -29.32
N PRO A 23 -41.24 13.49 -28.30
CA PRO A 23 -42.64 13.12 -28.31
C PRO A 23 -43.56 14.34 -28.10
N PRO A 24 -44.76 14.36 -28.73
CA PRO A 24 -45.62 15.53 -28.79
C PRO A 24 -46.45 15.77 -27.52
N THR A 25 -46.61 17.05 -27.21
CA THR A 25 -47.59 17.64 -26.28
C THR A 25 -49.03 17.32 -26.70
N PRO A 26 -49.89 16.77 -25.83
CA PRO A 26 -51.32 16.71 -26.12
C PRO A 26 -51.98 18.10 -25.98
N THR A 27 -52.50 18.60 -27.10
CA THR A 27 -53.39 19.78 -27.21
C THR A 27 -54.83 19.39 -26.81
N PRO A 28 -55.59 20.29 -26.15
CA PRO A 28 -56.90 20.00 -25.56
C PRO A 28 -57.99 19.64 -26.58
N THR A 29 -58.87 18.70 -26.19
CA THR A 29 -60.11 18.37 -26.90
C THR A 29 -61.15 19.48 -26.72
N PRO A 30 -61.85 19.91 -27.78
CA PRO A 30 -62.89 20.94 -27.70
C PRO A 30 -64.15 20.36 -27.04
N THR A 31 -64.69 21.05 -26.04
CA THR A 31 -66.06 20.80 -25.57
C THR A 31 -66.96 21.95 -26.00
N THR A 32 -67.98 21.55 -26.73
CA THR A 32 -69.02 22.29 -27.45
C THR A 32 -69.70 23.38 -26.61
N ALA A 33 -69.74 24.60 -27.15
CA ALA A 33 -70.64 25.64 -26.68
C ALA A 33 -72.07 25.31 -27.13
N ILE A 34 -72.97 25.05 -26.17
CA ILE A 34 -74.41 25.02 -26.39
C ILE A 34 -75.00 26.33 -25.88
N ALA A 35 -75.81 26.95 -26.74
CA ALA A 35 -76.45 28.23 -26.56
C ALA A 35 -77.43 28.27 -25.37
N ALA A 36 -77.54 29.47 -24.82
CA ALA A 36 -78.45 29.85 -23.74
C ALA A 36 -79.93 29.62 -24.10
N ALA A 37 -80.66 28.98 -23.18
CA ALA A 37 -82.11 29.08 -23.07
C ALA A 37 -82.44 29.81 -21.77
N THR A 38 -83.11 30.96 -21.90
CA THR A 38 -83.64 31.79 -20.81
C THR A 38 -84.75 31.06 -20.05
N PRO A 39 -84.67 30.88 -18.71
CA PRO A 39 -85.82 30.49 -17.91
C PRO A 39 -86.60 31.71 -17.42
N ALA A 40 -87.92 31.66 -17.61
CA ALA A 40 -88.89 32.60 -17.05
C ALA A 40 -89.02 32.43 -15.52
N PRO A 41 -89.50 33.46 -14.77
CA PRO A 41 -89.40 33.50 -13.31
C PRO A 41 -90.41 32.54 -12.67
N THR A 42 -89.95 31.72 -11.72
CA THR A 42 -90.83 30.92 -10.86
C THR A 42 -90.27 30.88 -9.43
N THR A 43 -91.20 30.73 -8.49
CA THR A 43 -91.22 31.15 -7.07
C THR A 43 -90.15 30.55 -6.14
N PRO A 44 -89.89 31.17 -4.97
CA PRO A 44 -88.82 30.75 -4.04
C PRO A 44 -89.09 29.38 -3.40
N PRO A 45 -88.15 28.43 -3.40
CA PRO A 45 -88.22 27.25 -2.54
C PRO A 45 -87.67 27.55 -1.13
N THR A 46 -88.35 26.97 -0.14
CA THR A 46 -88.03 26.91 1.28
C THR A 46 -86.56 26.51 1.55
N PRO A 47 -85.85 27.10 2.54
CA PRO A 47 -84.47 26.72 2.84
C PRO A 47 -84.37 25.25 3.26
N LEU A 48 -83.53 24.50 2.55
CA LEU A 48 -83.12 23.14 2.89
C LEU A 48 -82.22 23.19 4.14
N PRO A 49 -82.34 22.29 5.13
CA PRO A 49 -81.44 22.26 6.28
C PRO A 49 -79.99 22.08 5.82
N SER A 50 -79.11 22.89 6.40
CA SER A 50 -77.66 22.82 6.18
C SER A 50 -77.15 21.39 6.44
N PRO A 51 -76.36 20.78 5.53
CA PRO A 51 -75.76 19.48 5.79
C PRO A 51 -74.84 19.63 7.01
N THR A 52 -75.05 18.79 8.02
CA THR A 52 -74.10 18.60 9.11
C THR A 52 -72.71 18.35 8.51
N PRO A 53 -71.64 19.06 8.95
CA PRO A 53 -70.31 18.81 8.42
C PRO A 53 -69.95 17.34 8.65
N THR A 54 -69.73 16.61 7.55
CA THR A 54 -69.08 15.30 7.59
C THR A 54 -67.73 15.50 8.25
N ALA A 55 -67.46 14.82 9.35
CA ALA A 55 -66.16 14.83 9.99
C ALA A 55 -65.10 14.43 8.94
N THR A 56 -64.25 15.37 8.53
CA THR A 56 -63.06 15.07 7.76
C THR A 56 -62.20 14.16 8.63
N LEU A 57 -62.08 12.88 8.24
CA LEU A 57 -61.16 11.95 8.90
C LEU A 57 -59.76 12.55 8.85
N VAL A 58 -59.24 12.97 9.99
CA VAL A 58 -57.85 13.37 10.11
C VAL A 58 -57.02 12.11 9.88
N PRO A 59 -56.19 12.06 8.83
CA PRO A 59 -55.40 10.87 8.54
C PRO A 59 -54.42 10.60 9.70
N GLN A 60 -54.38 9.35 10.18
CA GLN A 60 -53.58 8.98 11.34
C GLN A 60 -52.09 8.95 10.97
N PRO A 61 -51.19 9.48 11.82
CA PRO A 61 -49.76 9.28 11.66
C PRO A 61 -49.42 7.78 11.72
N LEU A 62 -48.50 7.33 10.86
CA LEU A 62 -48.17 5.91 10.73
C LEU A 62 -46.76 5.70 10.20
N ILE A 63 -46.07 4.69 10.71
CA ILE A 63 -44.82 4.15 10.15
C ILE A 63 -45.05 2.67 9.82
N ARG A 64 -44.57 2.22 8.66
CA ARG A 64 -44.50 0.80 8.30
C ARG A 64 -43.08 0.44 7.87
N ALA A 65 -42.49 -0.48 8.59
CA ALA A 65 -41.29 -1.22 8.23
C ALA A 65 -41.51 -2.70 8.57
N GLY A 66 -40.76 -3.57 7.89
CA GLY A 66 -40.81 -5.01 8.08
C GLY A 66 -39.45 -5.55 8.51
N ALA A 67 -39.42 -6.85 8.82
CA ALA A 67 -38.18 -7.57 9.04
C ALA A 67 -37.26 -7.42 7.82
N GLN A 68 -35.99 -7.12 8.04
CA GLN A 68 -35.03 -6.93 6.96
C GLN A 68 -33.61 -7.30 7.38
N GLU A 69 -32.77 -7.62 6.41
CA GLU A 69 -31.35 -7.80 6.63
C GLU A 69 -30.65 -6.44 6.52
N VAL A 70 -29.67 -6.22 7.39
CA VAL A 70 -28.77 -5.07 7.32
C VAL A 70 -27.37 -5.62 7.05
N GLY A 71 -26.87 -5.36 5.85
CA GLY A 71 -25.54 -5.77 5.43
C GLY A 71 -24.49 -4.70 5.73
N ASP A 72 -23.30 -4.90 5.17
CA ASP A 72 -22.17 -3.96 5.25
C ASP A 72 -22.48 -2.53 4.74
N ASP A 73 -23.59 -2.30 4.01
CA ASP A 73 -23.99 -0.97 3.53
C ASP A 73 -24.85 -0.19 4.53
N GLY A 74 -25.25 -0.84 5.63
CA GLY A 74 -26.04 -0.24 6.69
C GLY A 74 -27.42 0.24 6.24
N LEU A 75 -27.92 -0.19 5.07
CA LEU A 75 -29.17 0.33 4.54
C LEU A 75 -30.38 -0.25 5.26
N VAL A 76 -31.23 0.64 5.76
CA VAL A 76 -32.54 0.32 6.35
C VAL A 76 -33.61 1.01 5.51
N VAL A 77 -34.62 0.25 5.10
CA VAL A 77 -35.75 0.74 4.30
C VAL A 77 -37.01 0.82 5.16
N ILE A 78 -37.60 2.01 5.23
CA ILE A 78 -38.93 2.24 5.80
C ILE A 78 -39.94 2.29 4.66
N ALA A 79 -40.82 1.29 4.63
CA ALA A 79 -41.73 1.05 3.51
C ALA A 79 -42.67 2.24 3.27
N SER A 80 -43.23 2.80 4.35
CA SER A 80 -44.04 4.02 4.27
C SER A 80 -44.08 4.78 5.59
N VAL A 81 -44.12 6.11 5.51
CA VAL A 81 -44.40 7.02 6.62
C VAL A 81 -45.52 7.97 6.21
N PHE A 82 -46.51 8.16 7.09
CA PHE A 82 -47.47 9.24 7.00
C PHE A 82 -47.24 10.20 8.18
N ALA A 83 -46.85 11.43 7.88
CA ALA A 83 -46.63 12.49 8.86
C ALA A 83 -47.62 13.63 8.59
N PRO A 84 -48.61 13.91 9.47
CA PRO A 84 -49.62 14.94 9.22
C PRO A 84 -49.03 16.33 8.98
N ASP A 85 -48.06 16.72 9.80
CA ASP A 85 -47.46 18.06 9.80
C ASP A 85 -45.98 18.04 9.35
N GLY A 86 -45.48 16.87 8.91
CA GLY A 86 -44.05 16.63 8.71
C GLY A 86 -43.33 16.37 10.03
N GLY A 87 -42.01 16.21 9.99
CA GLY A 87 -41.20 15.97 11.18
C GLY A 87 -39.92 15.20 10.89
N TRP A 88 -39.39 14.55 11.91
CA TRP A 88 -38.20 13.70 11.81
C TRP A 88 -38.56 12.24 11.94
N LEU A 89 -38.10 11.41 11.00
CA LEU A 89 -38.08 9.97 11.17
C LEU A 89 -36.73 9.58 11.77
N VAL A 90 -36.75 9.00 12.97
CA VAL A 90 -35.57 8.62 13.73
C VAL A 90 -35.56 7.10 13.92
N LEU A 91 -34.43 6.47 13.68
CA LEU A 91 -34.21 5.05 13.98
C LEU A 91 -33.48 4.93 15.31
N HIS A 92 -34.06 4.19 16.24
CA HIS A 92 -33.48 3.87 17.54
C HIS A 92 -33.14 2.38 17.62
N ASP A 93 -32.05 2.04 18.29
CA ASP A 93 -31.69 0.64 18.59
C ASP A 93 -32.61 0.07 19.69
N GLY A 94 -33.20 -1.10 19.43
CA GLY A 94 -34.03 -1.82 20.39
C GLY A 94 -35.42 -1.22 20.57
N ASP A 95 -35.55 -0.13 21.32
CA ASP A 95 -36.85 0.48 21.70
C ASP A 95 -36.95 1.95 21.29
N THR A 96 -38.04 2.64 21.66
CA THR A 96 -38.31 4.04 21.27
C THR A 96 -37.38 5.07 21.94
N ASP A 97 -36.71 4.71 23.02
CA ASP A 97 -35.81 5.59 23.78
C ASP A 97 -34.32 5.16 23.64
N GLY A 98 -34.05 4.14 22.83
CA GLY A 98 -32.71 3.63 22.58
C GLY A 98 -31.78 4.62 21.86
N PRO A 99 -30.49 4.29 21.72
CA PRO A 99 -29.54 5.10 20.97
C PRO A 99 -30.02 5.39 19.54
N VAL A 100 -29.85 6.64 19.09
CA VAL A 100 -30.20 7.03 17.72
C VAL A 100 -29.17 6.47 16.74
N LEU A 101 -29.66 5.66 15.79
CA LEU A 101 -28.87 5.03 14.73
C LEU A 101 -28.80 5.91 13.47
N ALA A 102 -29.92 6.50 13.08
CA ALA A 102 -30.02 7.41 11.93
C ALA A 102 -31.28 8.29 12.04
N ARG A 103 -31.32 9.36 11.26
CA ARG A 103 -32.49 10.25 11.19
C ARG A 103 -32.60 10.93 9.84
N THR A 104 -33.82 11.25 9.42
CA THR A 104 -34.09 12.02 8.22
C THR A 104 -35.34 12.87 8.37
N LEU A 105 -35.37 14.02 7.69
CA LEU A 105 -36.54 14.88 7.65
C LEU A 105 -37.60 14.24 6.74
N VAL A 106 -38.85 14.21 7.19
CA VAL A 106 -40.00 13.77 6.41
C VAL A 106 -40.98 14.92 6.25
N ASN A 107 -41.35 15.20 5.00
CA ASN A 107 -42.33 16.24 4.69
C ASN A 107 -43.74 15.79 5.11
N ALA A 108 -44.63 16.76 5.33
CA ALA A 108 -46.04 16.50 5.57
C ALA A 108 -46.65 15.66 4.44
N GLY A 109 -47.51 14.70 4.81
CA GLY A 109 -48.13 13.74 3.90
C GLY A 109 -47.49 12.35 3.93
N SER A 110 -47.60 11.62 2.82
CA SER A 110 -47.08 10.26 2.67
C SER A 110 -45.71 10.24 2.00
N SER A 111 -44.79 9.48 2.56
CA SER A 111 -43.48 9.15 1.98
C SER A 111 -43.34 7.63 1.92
N ASN A 112 -42.74 7.10 0.85
CA ASN A 112 -42.56 5.66 0.64
C ASN A 112 -41.10 5.33 0.36
N ALA A 113 -40.67 4.12 0.71
CA ALA A 113 -39.33 3.60 0.46
C ALA A 113 -38.21 4.56 0.93
N ILE A 114 -38.35 5.07 2.16
CA ILE A 114 -37.35 5.95 2.75
C ILE A 114 -36.16 5.09 3.15
N THR A 115 -34.98 5.37 2.59
CA THR A 115 -33.73 4.72 2.95
C THR A 115 -32.95 5.56 3.96
N LEU A 116 -32.47 4.92 5.02
CA LEU A 116 -31.53 5.49 5.98
C LEU A 116 -30.31 4.58 6.04
N THR A 117 -29.12 5.17 6.19
CA THR A 117 -27.88 4.43 6.45
C THR A 117 -27.57 4.49 7.94
N ILE A 118 -27.41 3.33 8.57
CA ILE A 118 -26.95 3.17 9.95
C ILE A 118 -25.54 2.59 10.00
N ASP A 119 -24.87 2.68 11.15
CA ASP A 119 -23.76 1.78 11.44
C ASP A 119 -24.33 0.39 11.79
N PRO A 120 -24.11 -0.65 10.95
CA PRO A 120 -24.68 -1.97 11.19
C PRO A 120 -24.06 -2.68 12.41
N LEU A 121 -22.94 -2.21 12.94
CA LEU A 121 -22.35 -2.72 14.18
C LEU A 121 -22.93 -2.04 15.44
N ALA A 122 -23.64 -0.93 15.28
CA ALA A 122 -24.28 -0.21 16.37
C ALA A 122 -25.70 -0.71 16.69
N VAL A 123 -26.28 -1.58 15.84
CA VAL A 123 -27.63 -2.13 16.02
C VAL A 123 -27.58 -3.53 16.65
N SER A 124 -28.53 -3.79 17.54
CA SER A 124 -28.72 -5.08 18.18
C SER A 124 -29.36 -6.10 17.22
N ASN A 125 -30.67 -6.31 17.33
CA ASN A 125 -31.47 -7.18 16.48
C ASN A 125 -32.87 -6.62 16.19
N GLN A 126 -33.14 -5.40 16.66
CA GLN A 126 -34.41 -4.70 16.48
C GLN A 126 -34.16 -3.20 16.31
N ILE A 127 -34.97 -2.56 15.47
CA ILE A 127 -34.96 -1.11 15.29
C ILE A 127 -36.37 -0.58 15.57
N SER A 128 -36.46 0.49 16.34
CA SER A 128 -37.68 1.29 16.49
C SER A 128 -37.59 2.52 15.60
N ALA A 129 -38.44 2.58 14.58
CA ALA A 129 -38.61 3.79 13.79
C ALA A 129 -39.66 4.69 14.46
N VAL A 130 -39.28 5.90 14.87
CA VAL A 130 -40.11 6.85 15.63
C VAL A 130 -40.28 8.13 14.82
N LEU A 131 -41.51 8.67 14.78
CA LEU A 131 -41.78 9.97 14.19
C LEU A 131 -41.70 11.03 15.29
N HIS A 132 -40.86 12.05 15.12
CA HIS A 132 -40.69 13.19 16.03
C HIS A 132 -41.24 14.46 15.38
N ALA A 133 -41.74 15.39 16.20
CA ALA A 133 -42.07 16.74 15.73
C ALA A 133 -40.79 17.52 15.37
N ASP A 134 -40.86 18.43 14.40
CA ASP A 134 -39.78 19.38 14.10
C ASP A 134 -40.07 20.70 14.85
N ALA A 135 -39.66 20.75 16.11
CA ALA A 135 -39.92 21.87 17.04
C ALA A 135 -38.66 22.70 17.34
N ALA A 136 -37.47 22.16 17.05
CA ALA A 136 -36.21 22.88 16.96
C ALA A 136 -36.22 23.91 15.80
N PRO A 137 -35.20 24.77 15.63
CA PRO A 137 -35.08 25.58 14.42
C PRO A 137 -35.21 24.69 13.17
N LEU A 138 -36.12 25.07 12.27
CA LEU A 138 -36.55 24.28 11.11
C LEU A 138 -35.36 23.56 10.45
N GLY A 139 -35.45 22.23 10.37
CA GLY A 139 -34.46 21.39 9.69
C GLY A 139 -33.22 21.02 10.53
N SER A 140 -33.23 21.26 11.84
CA SER A 140 -32.25 20.68 12.77
C SER A 140 -32.94 19.73 13.74
N PHE A 141 -32.31 18.59 14.06
CA PHE A 141 -32.84 17.66 15.05
C PHE A 141 -32.15 17.85 16.40
N ASP A 142 -32.95 18.04 17.45
CA ASP A 142 -32.56 18.06 18.87
C ASP A 142 -33.52 17.17 19.66
N SER A 143 -33.02 16.05 20.19
CA SER A 143 -33.81 15.07 20.95
C SER A 143 -34.52 15.62 22.19
N GLN A 144 -34.09 16.77 22.72
CA GLN A 144 -34.74 17.41 23.87
C GLN A 144 -35.95 18.25 23.48
N THR A 145 -35.96 18.79 22.26
CA THR A 145 -37.05 19.65 21.76
C THR A 145 -37.95 18.94 20.77
N ASP A 146 -37.39 18.10 19.91
CA ASP A 146 -38.08 17.30 18.91
C ASP A 146 -38.61 16.03 19.57
N LEU A 147 -39.66 16.18 20.36
CA LEU A 147 -40.26 15.08 21.10
C LEU A 147 -40.95 14.08 20.14
N PRO A 148 -41.03 12.79 20.51
CA PRO A 148 -41.80 11.81 19.77
C PRO A 148 -43.25 12.26 19.57
N LEU A 149 -43.74 12.16 18.34
CA LEU A 149 -45.13 12.43 18.01
C LEU A 149 -46.01 11.38 18.69
N THR A 150 -47.05 11.84 19.39
CA THR A 150 -48.03 10.93 20.01
C THR A 150 -49.38 10.98 19.29
N TYR A 151 -50.00 9.83 19.08
CA TYR A 151 -51.36 9.70 18.59
C TYR A 151 -52.19 8.83 19.53
N GLN A 152 -53.32 9.38 20.01
CA GLN A 152 -54.16 8.73 21.02
C GLN A 152 -53.41 8.36 22.32
N GLY A 153 -52.37 9.12 22.66
CA GLY A 153 -51.56 8.91 23.87
C GLY A 153 -50.39 7.95 23.70
N GLU A 154 -50.24 7.32 22.52
CA GLU A 154 -49.14 6.40 22.20
C GLU A 154 -48.14 7.06 21.26
N ILE A 155 -46.85 6.72 21.41
CA ILE A 155 -45.81 7.18 20.48
C ILE A 155 -46.06 6.57 19.10
N VAL A 156 -45.95 7.39 18.06
CA VAL A 156 -45.99 6.93 16.66
C VAL A 156 -44.66 6.26 16.34
N ALA A 157 -44.60 4.95 16.59
CA ALA A 157 -43.43 4.13 16.34
C ALA A 157 -43.77 2.84 15.59
N ASN A 158 -42.77 2.26 14.95
CA ASN A 158 -42.83 0.91 14.41
C ASN A 158 -41.55 0.15 14.77
N LEU A 159 -41.70 -0.87 15.60
CA LEU A 159 -40.63 -1.81 15.97
C LEU A 159 -40.58 -2.96 14.97
N PHE A 160 -39.40 -3.25 14.42
CA PHE A 160 -39.20 -4.36 13.50
C PHE A 160 -37.83 -5.04 13.73
N PRO A 161 -37.74 -6.36 13.52
CA PRO A 161 -36.48 -7.08 13.68
C PRO A 161 -35.54 -6.82 12.51
N VAL A 162 -34.24 -6.85 12.79
CA VAL A 162 -33.19 -6.82 11.78
C VAL A 162 -32.21 -7.97 11.97
N THR A 163 -31.73 -8.53 10.86
CA THR A 163 -30.64 -9.52 10.87
C THR A 163 -29.38 -8.86 10.34
N VAL A 164 -28.37 -8.69 11.18
CA VAL A 164 -27.09 -8.09 10.81
C VAL A 164 -26.22 -9.14 10.11
N THR A 165 -25.73 -8.83 8.91
CA THR A 165 -24.90 -9.72 8.08
C THR A 165 -23.58 -9.05 7.68
N VAL A 166 -22.89 -8.47 8.68
CA VAL A 166 -21.63 -7.76 8.45
C VAL A 166 -20.46 -8.73 8.40
N ALA A 167 -19.63 -8.62 7.36
CA ALA A 167 -18.39 -9.37 7.26
C ALA A 167 -17.26 -8.58 7.94
N LEU A 168 -16.78 -9.08 9.07
CA LEU A 168 -15.66 -8.44 9.78
C LEU A 168 -14.40 -8.47 8.90
N PRO A 169 -13.66 -7.35 8.79
CA PRO A 169 -12.41 -7.34 8.07
C PRO A 169 -11.43 -8.38 8.58
N GLY A 170 -10.74 -9.07 7.67
CA GLY A 170 -9.87 -10.18 8.01
C GLY A 170 -8.93 -10.58 6.88
N ILE A 171 -7.81 -11.18 7.24
CA ILE A 171 -6.85 -11.78 6.30
C ILE A 171 -6.57 -13.21 6.74
N ILE A 172 -6.58 -14.13 5.78
CA ILE A 172 -6.08 -15.50 5.91
C ILE A 172 -4.98 -15.68 4.88
N VAL A 173 -3.84 -16.20 5.32
CA VAL A 173 -2.68 -16.48 4.45
C VAL A 173 -1.93 -17.69 4.98
N SER A 174 -1.50 -18.55 4.07
CA SER A 174 -0.69 -19.73 4.35
C SER A 174 0.79 -19.49 4.03
N ASN A 175 1.65 -20.29 4.66
CA ASN A 175 3.06 -20.34 4.28
C ASN A 175 3.20 -20.79 2.83
N GLN A 176 4.15 -20.22 2.10
CA GLN A 176 4.28 -20.46 0.66
C GLN A 176 5.71 -20.26 0.15
N THR A 177 6.03 -20.91 -0.97
CA THR A 177 7.29 -20.69 -1.68
C THR A 177 7.11 -19.53 -2.67
N VAL A 178 8.06 -18.60 -2.67
CA VAL A 178 8.08 -17.47 -3.60
C VAL A 178 8.95 -17.84 -4.78
N ALA A 179 8.40 -17.74 -6.00
CA ALA A 179 9.17 -17.90 -7.22
C ALA A 179 9.94 -16.61 -7.58
N ALA A 180 10.83 -16.68 -8.57
CA ALA A 180 11.64 -15.54 -9.01
C ALA A 180 10.83 -14.35 -9.54
N ASP A 181 9.54 -14.53 -9.86
CA ASP A 181 8.63 -13.46 -10.28
C ASP A 181 8.13 -12.59 -9.11
N GLY A 182 8.30 -13.06 -7.88
CA GLY A 182 7.90 -12.39 -6.65
C GLY A 182 6.39 -12.39 -6.39
N LEU A 183 5.64 -13.33 -6.97
CA LEU A 183 4.19 -13.38 -6.78
C LEU A 183 3.82 -14.17 -5.51
N LEU A 184 3.06 -13.52 -4.63
CA LEU A 184 2.43 -14.14 -3.46
C LEU A 184 0.92 -14.26 -3.66
N HIS A 185 0.31 -15.25 -3.02
CA HIS A 185 -1.12 -15.46 -2.99
C HIS A 185 -1.63 -15.37 -1.55
N ILE A 186 -2.56 -14.47 -1.29
CA ILE A 186 -3.24 -14.35 0.01
C ILE A 186 -4.55 -15.14 -0.07
N ASP A 187 -4.69 -16.18 0.76
CA ASP A 187 -5.79 -17.15 0.69
C ASP A 187 -7.15 -16.46 0.70
N GLN A 188 -7.36 -15.52 1.62
CA GLN A 188 -8.59 -14.76 1.73
C GLN A 188 -8.36 -13.36 2.33
N VAL A 189 -9.10 -12.39 1.80
CA VAL A 189 -9.18 -11.02 2.32
C VAL A 189 -10.65 -10.61 2.40
N ILE A 190 -11.09 -10.18 3.57
CA ILE A 190 -12.41 -9.57 3.79
C ILE A 190 -12.18 -8.09 4.04
N ALA A 191 -12.72 -7.24 3.18
CA ALA A 191 -12.58 -5.79 3.27
C ALA A 191 -13.96 -5.12 3.37
N ALA A 192 -14.21 -4.36 4.45
CA ALA A 192 -15.48 -3.63 4.63
C ALA A 192 -15.62 -2.41 3.71
N ALA A 193 -14.50 -1.92 3.16
CA ALA A 193 -14.42 -0.83 2.20
C ALA A 193 -13.28 -1.12 1.20
N PRO A 194 -13.23 -0.41 0.04
CA PRO A 194 -12.05 -0.46 -0.83
C PRO A 194 -10.77 -0.10 -0.07
N GLY A 195 -9.67 -0.78 -0.41
CA GLY A 195 -8.41 -0.65 0.29
C GLY A 195 -7.26 -1.38 -0.39
N PHE A 196 -6.20 -1.63 0.36
CA PHE A 196 -5.01 -2.33 -0.11
C PHE A 196 -4.63 -3.47 0.81
N VAL A 197 -4.19 -4.57 0.23
CA VAL A 197 -3.44 -5.61 0.92
C VAL A 197 -1.98 -5.30 0.67
N ALA A 198 -1.24 -4.98 1.73
CA ALA A 198 0.17 -4.62 1.64
C ALA A 198 1.02 -5.67 2.37
N VAL A 199 2.13 -6.07 1.75
CA VAL A 199 3.09 -7.02 2.29
C VAL A 199 4.36 -6.30 2.66
N SER A 200 4.83 -6.49 3.89
CA SER A 200 6.08 -5.94 4.42
C SER A 200 6.99 -7.02 4.99
N ASN A 201 8.30 -6.71 5.04
CA ASN A 201 9.27 -7.55 5.73
C ASN A 201 9.23 -7.32 7.26
N ALA A 202 10.03 -8.08 8.01
CA ALA A 202 10.11 -7.97 9.46
C ALA A 202 10.52 -6.58 9.98
N ALA A 203 11.21 -5.77 9.16
CA ALA A 203 11.58 -4.39 9.48
C ALA A 203 10.46 -3.36 9.19
N GLY A 204 9.31 -3.82 8.67
CA GLY A 204 8.19 -2.97 8.28
C GLY A 204 8.34 -2.30 6.91
N GLN A 205 9.38 -2.62 6.15
CA GLN A 205 9.54 -2.10 4.79
C GLN A 205 8.48 -2.72 3.87
N LEU A 206 7.74 -1.87 3.17
CA LEU A 206 6.78 -2.29 2.15
C LEU A 206 7.50 -2.97 0.97
N LEU A 207 7.09 -4.19 0.66
CA LEU A 207 7.64 -4.98 -0.44
C LEU A 207 6.74 -4.97 -1.67
N GLY A 208 5.42 -4.84 -1.47
CA GLY A 208 4.41 -4.85 -2.52
C GLY A 208 3.01 -4.70 -1.95
N PHE A 209 2.04 -4.38 -2.81
CA PHE A 209 0.65 -4.24 -2.43
C PHE A 209 -0.29 -4.64 -3.58
N PHE A 210 -1.55 -4.86 -3.27
CA PHE A 210 -2.61 -5.10 -4.23
C PHE A 210 -3.91 -4.40 -3.80
N PRO A 211 -4.58 -3.65 -4.70
CA PRO A 211 -5.87 -3.03 -4.38
C PRO A 211 -6.96 -4.09 -4.26
N VAL A 212 -7.76 -4.01 -3.20
CA VAL A 212 -8.92 -4.88 -2.96
C VAL A 212 -10.19 -4.02 -2.88
N GLY A 213 -11.25 -4.47 -3.54
CA GLY A 213 -12.56 -3.85 -3.39
C GLY A 213 -13.21 -4.20 -2.06
N ARG A 214 -14.35 -3.60 -1.76
CA ARG A 214 -15.21 -4.09 -0.67
C ARG A 214 -15.68 -5.52 -0.94
N GLY A 215 -15.80 -6.32 0.11
CA GLY A 215 -16.29 -7.70 0.08
C GLY A 215 -15.23 -8.73 0.42
N THR A 216 -15.53 -9.99 0.10
CA THR A 216 -14.62 -11.12 0.28
C THR A 216 -13.90 -11.43 -1.03
N HIS A 217 -12.58 -11.52 -0.97
CA HIS A 217 -11.70 -11.89 -2.07
C HIS A 217 -10.91 -13.13 -1.66
N THR A 218 -10.72 -14.05 -2.60
CA THR A 218 -9.90 -15.25 -2.42
C THR A 218 -8.76 -15.22 -3.41
N ASP A 219 -7.63 -15.81 -3.04
CA ASP A 219 -6.47 -15.92 -3.93
C ASP A 219 -5.97 -14.56 -4.43
N VAL A 220 -5.80 -13.60 -3.52
CA VAL A 220 -5.41 -12.23 -3.87
C VAL A 220 -3.92 -12.21 -4.24
N PRO A 221 -3.55 -11.83 -5.48
CA PRO A 221 -2.16 -11.85 -5.93
C PRO A 221 -1.44 -10.58 -5.48
N VAL A 222 -0.35 -10.70 -4.73
CA VAL A 222 0.50 -9.57 -4.35
C VAL A 222 1.90 -9.78 -4.93
N ARG A 223 2.32 -8.90 -5.84
CA ARG A 223 3.68 -8.92 -6.36
C ARG A 223 4.60 -8.14 -5.43
N ILE A 224 5.64 -8.78 -4.94
CA ILE A 224 6.63 -8.21 -4.02
C ILE A 224 8.01 -8.09 -4.64
N ASN A 225 8.80 -7.13 -4.14
CA ASN A 225 10.24 -7.14 -4.33
C ASN A 225 10.90 -8.18 -3.41
N TRP A 226 10.88 -9.45 -3.83
CA TRP A 226 11.36 -10.57 -3.02
C TRP A 226 12.86 -10.46 -2.66
N ARG A 227 13.66 -9.70 -3.41
CA ARG A 227 15.07 -9.45 -3.07
C ARG A 227 15.26 -8.57 -1.83
N GLN A 228 14.22 -7.89 -1.39
CA GLN A 228 14.16 -7.14 -0.13
C GLN A 228 13.33 -7.85 0.95
N ALA A 229 12.80 -9.03 0.63
CA ALA A 229 12.01 -9.84 1.55
C ALA A 229 12.89 -10.57 2.57
N THR A 230 12.26 -10.88 3.70
CA THR A 230 12.71 -11.83 4.70
C THR A 230 11.84 -13.09 4.63
N PRO A 231 12.28 -14.24 5.18
CA PRO A 231 11.44 -15.44 5.21
C PRO A 231 10.11 -15.19 5.91
N ASP A 232 10.12 -14.49 7.04
CA ASP A 232 8.90 -14.07 7.73
C ASP A 232 8.38 -12.73 7.17
N LEU A 233 7.12 -12.73 6.73
CA LEU A 233 6.45 -11.57 6.16
C LEU A 233 5.18 -11.22 6.95
N LEU A 234 4.80 -9.95 6.87
CA LEU A 234 3.54 -9.42 7.41
C LEU A 234 2.67 -8.95 6.25
N VAL A 235 1.42 -9.40 6.21
CA VAL A 235 0.39 -8.83 5.34
C VAL A 235 -0.59 -8.03 6.19
N THR A 236 -0.90 -6.80 5.76
CA THR A 236 -1.79 -5.88 6.48
C THR A 236 -2.81 -5.31 5.51
N LEU A 237 -4.06 -5.19 5.97
CA LEU A 237 -5.13 -4.53 5.23
C LEU A 237 -5.12 -3.03 5.56
N TYR A 238 -5.07 -2.19 4.53
CA TYR A 238 -5.08 -0.73 4.60
C TYR A 238 -6.34 -0.16 3.95
N GLN A 239 -6.79 0.98 4.45
CA GLN A 239 -7.82 1.78 3.80
C GLN A 239 -7.20 2.52 2.61
N ASP A 240 -7.96 2.70 1.52
CA ASP A 240 -7.55 3.59 0.41
C ASP A 240 -8.01 5.01 0.74
N GLN A 241 -7.08 5.85 1.22
CA GLN A 241 -7.31 7.25 1.52
C GLN A 241 -6.43 8.14 0.64
N GLY A 242 -7.05 8.96 -0.19
CA GLY A 242 -6.31 9.88 -1.05
C GLY A 242 -6.50 9.52 -2.51
N THR A 243 -5.42 9.11 -3.19
CA THR A 243 -5.51 8.84 -4.64
C THR A 243 -5.94 7.41 -4.87
N ALA A 244 -7.19 7.24 -5.30
CA ALA A 244 -7.78 5.92 -5.54
C ALA A 244 -6.82 4.99 -6.30
N THR A 245 -6.62 3.79 -5.77
CA THR A 245 -5.75 2.72 -6.28
C THR A 245 -4.24 2.96 -6.22
N ARG A 246 -3.78 4.04 -5.58
CA ARG A 246 -2.36 4.28 -5.28
C ARG A 246 -2.12 4.12 -3.79
N PHE A 247 -1.28 3.16 -3.41
CA PHE A 247 -0.89 3.01 -2.01
C PHE A 247 0.00 4.18 -1.58
N GLU A 248 -0.34 4.77 -0.44
CA GLU A 248 0.28 5.94 0.14
C GLU A 248 0.74 5.68 1.58
N ALA A 249 1.80 6.38 2.02
CA ALA A 249 2.32 6.21 3.38
C ALA A 249 1.33 6.66 4.47
N ASP A 250 0.40 7.54 4.11
CA ASP A 250 -0.65 8.06 4.98
C ASP A 250 -1.90 7.17 5.00
N ASP A 251 -1.98 6.12 4.16
CA ASP A 251 -3.07 5.15 4.21
C ASP A 251 -3.07 4.46 5.59
N PRO A 252 -4.14 4.58 6.38
CA PRO A 252 -4.19 3.95 7.69
C PRO A 252 -4.52 2.47 7.56
N PRO A 253 -3.96 1.61 8.44
CA PRO A 253 -4.40 0.22 8.51
C PRO A 253 -5.87 0.14 8.89
N VAL A 254 -6.60 -0.83 8.34
CA VAL A 254 -7.93 -1.18 8.81
C VAL A 254 -7.81 -1.72 10.23
N LEU A 255 -8.60 -1.20 11.15
CA LEU A 255 -8.58 -1.58 12.56
C LEU A 255 -9.81 -2.41 12.92
N VAL A 256 -9.60 -3.48 13.68
CA VAL A 256 -10.64 -4.22 14.41
C VAL A 256 -10.24 -4.22 15.89
N ASP A 257 -11.11 -3.73 16.76
CA ASP A 257 -10.84 -3.54 18.20
C ASP A 257 -9.55 -2.73 18.47
N GLY A 258 -9.28 -1.73 17.64
CA GLY A 258 -8.10 -0.87 17.74
C GLY A 258 -6.79 -1.52 17.29
N ARG A 259 -6.82 -2.73 16.70
CA ARG A 259 -5.64 -3.43 16.17
C ARG A 259 -5.68 -3.50 14.65
N PRO A 260 -4.54 -3.33 13.96
CA PRO A 260 -4.44 -3.56 12.52
C PRO A 260 -4.90 -4.97 12.15
N VAL A 261 -5.70 -5.06 11.10
CA VAL A 261 -6.05 -6.32 10.46
C VAL A 261 -4.82 -6.79 9.69
N ALA A 262 -4.10 -7.73 10.27
CA ALA A 262 -2.85 -8.24 9.72
C ALA A 262 -2.65 -9.72 10.04
N ALA A 263 -1.84 -10.39 9.23
CA ALA A 263 -1.44 -11.77 9.43
C ALA A 263 0.05 -11.94 9.07
N SER A 264 0.76 -12.76 9.83
CA SER A 264 2.14 -13.14 9.54
C SER A 264 2.18 -14.54 8.93
N PHE A 265 3.11 -14.75 8.00
CA PHE A 265 3.33 -16.05 7.36
C PHE A 265 4.81 -16.20 6.98
N HIS A 266 5.23 -17.45 6.82
CA HIS A 266 6.59 -17.80 6.45
C HIS A 266 6.68 -18.09 4.94
N THR A 267 7.79 -17.68 4.34
CA THR A 267 8.09 -17.86 2.93
C THR A 267 9.44 -18.54 2.71
N VAL A 268 9.45 -19.47 1.76
CA VAL A 268 10.70 -19.98 1.19
C VAL A 268 11.06 -19.10 0.01
N LEU A 269 12.12 -18.32 0.14
CA LEU A 269 12.58 -17.39 -0.89
C LEU A 269 13.46 -18.09 -1.93
N PRO A 270 13.54 -17.58 -3.17
CA PRO A 270 14.50 -18.08 -4.15
C PRO A 270 15.95 -17.97 -3.63
N LEU A 271 16.76 -18.99 -3.91
CA LEU A 271 18.20 -18.94 -3.70
C LEU A 271 18.79 -17.75 -4.45
N ASP A 272 19.64 -16.98 -3.79
CA ASP A 272 20.19 -15.76 -4.36
C ASP A 272 21.53 -15.41 -3.73
N VAL A 273 22.44 -14.87 -4.52
CA VAL A 273 23.70 -14.29 -4.04
C VAL A 273 23.84 -12.93 -4.71
N TYR A 274 23.87 -11.89 -3.89
CA TYR A 274 24.22 -10.55 -4.30
C TYR A 274 25.62 -10.23 -3.77
N VAL A 275 26.54 -9.97 -4.70
CA VAL A 275 27.93 -9.66 -4.43
C VAL A 275 28.37 -8.58 -5.40
N PHE A 276 29.07 -7.57 -4.90
CA PHE A 276 29.70 -6.58 -5.77
C PHE A 276 30.98 -7.15 -6.37
N ASP A 277 31.29 -6.70 -7.59
CA ASP A 277 32.67 -6.71 -8.04
C ASP A 277 33.51 -5.94 -6.99
N GLN A 278 34.62 -6.52 -6.56
CA GLN A 278 35.37 -6.04 -5.41
C GLN A 278 36.79 -6.60 -5.38
N PRO A 279 37.79 -5.87 -4.89
CA PRO A 279 39.10 -6.46 -4.63
C PRO A 279 39.04 -7.48 -3.48
N VAL A 280 39.98 -8.42 -3.46
CA VAL A 280 40.28 -9.19 -2.25
C VAL A 280 41.08 -8.28 -1.31
N ILE A 281 40.56 -8.05 -0.12
CA ILE A 281 41.20 -7.23 0.91
C ILE A 281 41.41 -8.12 2.13
N ASN A 282 42.63 -8.13 2.68
CA ASN A 282 43.00 -8.96 3.84
C ASN A 282 42.64 -10.45 3.66
N ASP A 283 42.90 -11.01 2.48
CA ASP A 283 42.59 -12.40 2.11
C ASP A 283 41.11 -12.78 2.28
N GLN A 284 40.22 -11.80 2.14
CA GLN A 284 38.77 -11.96 2.29
C GLN A 284 38.01 -11.26 1.17
N ILE A 285 36.80 -11.76 0.92
CA ILE A 285 35.74 -11.08 0.17
C ILE A 285 34.52 -10.91 1.07
N VAL A 286 33.61 -10.01 0.68
CA VAL A 286 32.32 -9.83 1.35
C VAL A 286 31.20 -10.02 0.36
N ILE A 287 30.29 -10.95 0.67
CA ILE A 287 29.07 -11.18 -0.09
C ILE A 287 27.95 -10.40 0.59
N GLU A 288 27.41 -9.40 -0.12
CA GLU A 288 26.44 -8.44 0.43
C GLU A 288 25.19 -9.12 0.97
N ARG A 289 24.67 -10.09 0.22
CA ARG A 289 23.47 -10.83 0.62
C ARG A 289 23.49 -12.24 0.05
N VAL A 290 23.11 -13.21 0.88
CA VAL A 290 22.86 -14.59 0.48
C VAL A 290 21.49 -15.02 0.97
N VAL A 291 20.70 -15.66 0.12
CA VAL A 291 19.47 -16.36 0.50
C VAL A 291 19.71 -17.86 0.42
N SER A 292 19.71 -18.52 1.57
CA SER A 292 19.88 -19.97 1.71
C SER A 292 18.56 -20.65 2.07
N GLU A 293 18.30 -21.82 1.52
CA GLU A 293 17.21 -22.71 1.96
C GLU A 293 17.78 -23.67 3.00
N GLY A 294 17.54 -23.37 4.28
CA GLY A 294 18.15 -24.05 5.41
C GLY A 294 19.59 -23.57 5.73
N PRO A 295 20.15 -24.03 6.86
CA PRO A 295 21.57 -23.83 7.17
C PRO A 295 22.46 -24.41 6.07
N GLY A 296 23.58 -23.75 5.82
CA GLY A 296 24.43 -24.13 4.69
C GLY A 296 25.76 -23.41 4.62
N TRP A 297 26.31 -23.37 3.42
CA TRP A 297 27.60 -22.78 3.13
C TRP A 297 27.52 -21.93 1.86
N VAL A 298 28.16 -20.77 1.89
CA VAL A 298 28.56 -20.09 0.66
C VAL A 298 29.98 -20.54 0.32
N VAL A 299 30.18 -21.04 -0.90
CA VAL A 299 31.44 -21.65 -1.32
C VAL A 299 31.97 -20.92 -2.55
N VAL A 300 33.23 -20.51 -2.47
CA VAL A 300 33.93 -19.72 -3.47
C VAL A 300 34.93 -20.60 -4.21
N TYR A 301 34.86 -20.57 -5.53
CA TYR A 301 35.68 -21.33 -6.45
C TYR A 301 36.53 -20.38 -7.30
N PHE A 302 37.76 -20.77 -7.60
CA PHE A 302 38.51 -20.09 -8.65
C PHE A 302 37.90 -20.36 -10.03
N ASN A 303 38.14 -19.47 -10.98
CA ASN A 303 37.70 -19.63 -12.36
C ASN A 303 38.68 -20.51 -13.14
N ASP A 304 38.20 -21.67 -13.56
CA ASP A 304 38.86 -22.61 -14.46
C ASP A 304 38.19 -22.53 -15.84
N ASP A 305 38.73 -21.71 -16.74
CA ASP A 305 38.23 -21.50 -18.10
C ASP A 305 36.71 -21.18 -18.19
N GLY A 306 36.22 -20.33 -17.28
CA GLY A 306 34.81 -19.91 -17.22
C GLY A 306 33.91 -20.86 -16.43
N GLN A 307 34.47 -21.89 -15.81
CA GLN A 307 33.78 -22.83 -14.94
C GLN A 307 34.34 -22.79 -13.51
N PRO A 308 33.56 -23.24 -12.50
CA PRO A 308 34.08 -23.44 -11.16
C PRO A 308 35.18 -24.49 -11.13
N GLY A 309 36.38 -24.09 -10.69
CA GLY A 309 37.52 -24.98 -10.47
C GLY A 309 37.53 -25.56 -9.05
N ASN A 310 38.66 -25.44 -8.36
CA ASN A 310 38.82 -25.81 -6.95
C ASN A 310 38.21 -24.75 -6.04
N ILE A 311 37.76 -25.20 -4.87
CA ILE A 311 37.31 -24.34 -3.77
C ILE A 311 38.52 -23.57 -3.23
N ILE A 312 38.36 -22.27 -3.05
CA ILE A 312 39.38 -21.38 -2.48
C ILE A 312 38.91 -20.68 -1.21
N GLY A 313 37.64 -20.78 -0.85
CA GLY A 313 37.07 -20.17 0.36
C GLY A 313 35.63 -20.62 0.61
N TYR A 314 35.19 -20.56 1.85
CA TYR A 314 33.81 -20.84 2.23
C TYR A 314 33.45 -20.19 3.57
N ALA A 315 32.17 -19.96 3.82
CA ALA A 315 31.63 -19.47 5.09
C ALA A 315 30.26 -20.09 5.37
N SER A 316 29.93 -20.27 6.65
CA SER A 316 28.64 -20.79 7.09
C SER A 316 27.51 -19.79 6.88
N LEU A 317 26.32 -20.30 6.58
CA LEU A 317 25.08 -19.55 6.40
C LEU A 317 24.01 -20.06 7.36
N ALA A 318 23.23 -19.14 7.91
CA ALA A 318 21.95 -19.46 8.52
C ALA A 318 20.88 -19.71 7.45
N ASP A 319 19.77 -20.31 7.87
CA ASP A 319 18.55 -20.39 7.04
C ASP A 319 18.02 -18.99 6.69
N GLY A 320 17.56 -18.81 5.45
CA GLY A 320 17.02 -17.56 4.95
C GLY A 320 18.08 -16.53 4.55
N VAL A 321 17.88 -15.28 4.98
CA VAL A 321 18.69 -14.13 4.54
C VAL A 321 19.92 -13.96 5.43
N ASN A 322 21.08 -13.91 4.80
CA ASN A 322 22.37 -13.63 5.41
C ASN A 322 22.93 -12.36 4.77
N GLU A 323 23.34 -11.38 5.58
CA GLU A 323 23.87 -10.11 5.10
C GLU A 323 25.36 -9.98 5.41
N ARG A 324 26.12 -9.34 4.51
CA ARG A 324 27.54 -9.01 4.67
C ARG A 324 28.37 -10.23 5.11
N VAL A 325 28.21 -11.35 4.41
CA VAL A 325 28.91 -12.59 4.69
C VAL A 325 30.38 -12.44 4.31
N VAL A 326 31.26 -12.44 5.31
CA VAL A 326 32.72 -12.41 5.11
C VAL A 326 33.22 -13.81 4.79
N VAL A 327 33.91 -13.96 3.66
CA VAL A 327 34.45 -15.25 3.21
C VAL A 327 35.97 -15.16 3.10
N PRO A 328 36.72 -15.87 3.96
CA PRO A 328 38.16 -16.05 3.78
C PRO A 328 38.45 -16.79 2.48
N VAL A 329 39.42 -16.28 1.71
CA VAL A 329 39.85 -16.87 0.44
C VAL A 329 41.37 -17.08 0.42
N ALA A 330 41.81 -18.17 -0.19
CA ALA A 330 43.22 -18.43 -0.41
C ALA A 330 43.76 -17.50 -1.50
N ALA A 331 44.42 -16.39 -1.10
CA ALA A 331 44.87 -15.34 -2.02
C ALA A 331 45.75 -15.85 -3.19
N GLY A 332 46.57 -16.88 -2.96
CA GLY A 332 47.40 -17.50 -3.99
C GLY A 332 46.63 -18.24 -5.09
N ALA A 333 45.33 -18.47 -4.92
CA ALA A 333 44.45 -19.16 -5.85
C ALA A 333 43.35 -18.25 -6.44
N VAL A 334 43.39 -16.94 -6.13
CA VAL A 334 42.41 -15.96 -6.63
C VAL A 334 42.64 -15.69 -8.12
N THR A 335 41.56 -15.81 -8.89
CA THR A 335 41.50 -15.42 -10.30
C THR A 335 40.73 -14.11 -10.48
N ALA A 336 40.83 -13.49 -11.66
CA ALA A 336 40.15 -12.21 -11.94
C ALA A 336 38.61 -12.30 -11.84
N ILE A 337 38.05 -13.49 -12.09
CA ILE A 337 36.65 -13.83 -11.85
C ILE A 337 36.63 -14.92 -10.79
N LEU A 338 35.74 -14.83 -9.83
CA LEU A 338 35.43 -15.91 -8.90
C LEU A 338 33.99 -16.38 -9.09
N HIS A 339 33.77 -17.63 -8.72
CA HIS A 339 32.49 -18.31 -8.83
C HIS A 339 31.96 -18.66 -7.43
N VAL A 340 30.65 -18.51 -7.21
CA VAL A 340 29.99 -18.80 -5.94
C VAL A 340 28.86 -19.78 -6.15
N ARG A 341 28.79 -20.79 -5.27
CA ARG A 341 27.65 -21.70 -5.12
C ARG A 341 27.22 -21.75 -3.65
N LEU A 342 25.96 -22.10 -3.45
CA LEU A 342 25.42 -22.42 -2.14
C LEU A 342 25.41 -23.93 -1.95
N HIS A 343 25.74 -24.40 -0.76
CA HIS A 343 25.72 -25.80 -0.37
C HIS A 343 24.86 -25.96 0.89
N ALA A 344 24.20 -27.10 1.01
CA ALA A 344 23.51 -27.47 2.25
C ALA A 344 24.54 -27.88 3.31
N ASP A 345 24.20 -27.72 4.58
CA ASP A 345 24.94 -28.31 5.71
C ASP A 345 24.15 -29.52 6.22
N THR A 346 24.43 -30.71 5.67
CA THR A 346 23.68 -31.94 6.03
C THR A 346 24.52 -32.97 6.78
N GLY A 347 25.83 -32.70 6.93
CA GLY A 347 26.77 -33.50 7.69
C GLY A 347 26.76 -33.18 9.19
N GLU A 348 27.95 -33.09 9.78
CA GLU A 348 28.11 -32.57 11.13
C GLU A 348 27.88 -31.05 11.11
N VAL A 349 26.85 -30.58 11.82
CA VAL A 349 26.45 -29.16 11.82
C VAL A 349 27.65 -28.25 12.05
N GLY A 350 27.88 -27.33 11.11
CA GLY A 350 28.99 -26.37 11.15
C GLY A 350 30.35 -26.94 10.71
N ALA A 351 30.40 -28.15 10.15
CA ALA A 351 31.60 -28.73 9.55
C ALA A 351 31.40 -28.95 8.04
N PHE A 352 32.11 -28.14 7.23
CA PHE A 352 32.02 -28.24 5.77
C PHE A 352 32.63 -29.56 5.26
N ASP A 353 31.81 -30.41 4.65
CA ASP A 353 32.16 -31.73 4.12
C ASP A 353 31.65 -31.94 2.69
N PHE A 354 32.36 -31.34 1.72
CA PHE A 354 32.13 -31.55 0.29
C PHE A 354 33.28 -32.37 -0.34
N PRO A 355 32.98 -33.37 -1.20
CA PRO A 355 31.69 -33.66 -1.85
C PRO A 355 30.79 -34.69 -1.15
N ALA A 356 31.03 -35.03 0.13
CA ALA A 356 30.32 -36.12 0.78
C ALA A 356 28.94 -35.74 1.34
N ALA A 357 28.89 -34.86 2.34
CA ALA A 357 27.67 -34.54 3.08
C ALA A 357 27.05 -33.17 2.74
N ASP A 358 27.79 -32.28 2.09
CA ASP A 358 27.32 -30.90 1.83
C ASP A 358 27.12 -30.66 0.32
N PRO A 359 26.08 -31.25 -0.30
CA PRO A 359 25.83 -31.10 -1.72
C PRO A 359 25.48 -29.64 -2.06
N PRO A 360 25.74 -29.20 -3.30
CA PRO A 360 25.29 -27.89 -3.75
C PRO A 360 23.75 -27.81 -3.74
N LEU A 361 23.20 -26.67 -3.33
CA LEU A 361 21.76 -26.39 -3.38
C LEU A 361 21.30 -26.22 -4.83
N THR A 362 20.06 -26.67 -5.10
CA THR A 362 19.39 -26.49 -6.38
C THR A 362 18.25 -25.49 -6.27
N ASP A 363 17.98 -24.73 -7.34
CA ASP A 363 16.76 -23.91 -7.43
C ASP A 363 15.49 -24.78 -7.55
N ALA A 364 14.33 -24.11 -7.57
CA ALA A 364 13.02 -24.78 -7.68
C ALA A 364 12.85 -25.62 -8.98
N ASP A 365 13.64 -25.35 -10.02
CA ASP A 365 13.66 -26.11 -11.27
C ASP A 365 14.70 -27.26 -11.26
N GLY A 366 15.39 -27.47 -10.14
CA GLY A 366 16.45 -28.47 -9.98
C GLY A 366 17.77 -28.08 -10.65
N ARG A 367 17.97 -26.80 -11.01
CA ARG A 367 19.25 -26.32 -11.56
C ARG A 367 20.20 -25.95 -10.43
N LEU A 368 21.49 -25.91 -10.74
CA LEU A 368 22.55 -25.54 -9.81
C LEU A 368 22.95 -24.07 -10.04
N PRO A 369 22.45 -23.10 -9.24
CA PRO A 369 22.77 -21.69 -9.44
C PRO A 369 24.28 -21.46 -9.37
N LEU A 370 24.77 -20.58 -10.23
CA LEU A 370 26.16 -20.17 -10.28
C LEU A 370 26.22 -18.66 -10.35
N PHE A 371 26.84 -18.04 -9.37
CA PHE A 371 27.03 -16.60 -9.31
C PHE A 371 28.50 -16.29 -9.57
N SER A 372 28.78 -15.16 -10.24
CA SER A 372 30.16 -14.78 -10.57
C SER A 372 30.33 -13.29 -10.43
N PHE A 373 31.53 -12.88 -10.01
CA PHE A 373 31.90 -11.49 -9.82
C PHE A 373 33.41 -11.33 -10.07
N ARG A 374 33.82 -10.09 -10.28
CA ARG A 374 35.20 -9.73 -10.59
C ARG A 374 35.97 -9.25 -9.37
N ILE A 375 37.28 -9.54 -9.38
CA ILE A 375 38.21 -9.19 -8.31
C ILE A 375 39.13 -8.00 -8.65
N ASP A 376 39.17 -7.60 -9.91
CA ASP A 376 40.11 -6.63 -10.44
C ASP A 376 39.59 -5.17 -10.41
N GLN A 377 38.52 -4.89 -9.66
CA GLN A 377 37.95 -3.54 -9.56
C GLN A 377 38.82 -2.55 -8.79
N GLY A 378 39.79 -2.99 -7.99
CA GLY A 378 40.64 -2.10 -7.19
C GLY A 378 39.85 -1.30 -6.15
N ASN A 379 40.38 -0.16 -5.72
CA ASN A 379 39.70 0.70 -4.75
C ASN A 379 38.54 1.45 -5.40
N PHE A 380 37.41 1.59 -4.73
CA PHE A 380 36.26 2.33 -5.24
C PHE A 380 35.40 2.90 -4.12
N LEU A 381 34.51 3.82 -4.48
CA LEU A 381 33.44 4.31 -3.63
C LEU A 381 32.16 4.43 -4.44
N LEU A 382 31.01 4.31 -3.78
CA LEU A 382 29.70 4.54 -4.36
C LEU A 382 29.04 5.73 -3.67
N THR A 383 28.44 6.63 -4.44
CA THR A 383 27.63 7.75 -3.94
C THR A 383 26.18 7.60 -4.37
N ARG A 384 25.29 8.30 -3.67
CA ARG A 384 23.89 8.48 -4.05
C ARG A 384 23.45 9.91 -3.76
N ASP A 385 22.54 10.41 -4.57
CA ASP A 385 21.87 11.68 -4.33
C ASP A 385 21.09 11.60 -3.01
N GLN A 386 21.18 12.65 -2.20
CA GLN A 386 20.60 12.67 -0.86
C GLN A 386 20.51 14.10 -0.34
N VAL A 387 19.51 14.41 0.47
CA VAL A 387 19.49 15.70 1.20
C VAL A 387 20.63 15.68 2.23
N VAL A 388 21.52 16.67 2.15
CA VAL A 388 22.65 16.83 3.07
C VAL A 388 22.45 18.09 3.88
N THR A 389 22.26 17.96 5.19
CA THR A 389 22.21 19.09 6.12
C THR A 389 23.57 19.29 6.78
N ASP A 390 24.00 18.34 7.60
CA ASP A 390 25.23 18.34 8.39
C ASP A 390 25.97 16.99 8.29
N THR A 391 25.38 16.02 7.59
CA THR A 391 25.92 14.68 7.42
C THR A 391 25.67 14.21 5.99
N ALA A 392 26.73 13.76 5.33
CA ALA A 392 26.64 13.02 4.07
C ALA A 392 26.85 11.52 4.33
N ILE A 393 26.04 10.68 3.71
CA ILE A 393 26.18 9.21 3.76
C ILE A 393 26.82 8.73 2.47
N VAL A 394 27.95 8.04 2.54
CA VAL A 394 28.58 7.35 1.40
C VAL A 394 28.24 5.86 1.51
N PRO A 395 27.37 5.33 0.64
CA PRO A 395 26.85 3.96 0.75
C PRO A 395 27.91 2.87 0.88
N LEU A 396 29.02 2.98 0.15
CA LEU A 396 30.07 1.97 0.16
C LEU A 396 31.42 2.61 -0.17
N VAL A 397 32.44 2.23 0.59
CA VAL A 397 33.85 2.46 0.30
C VAL A 397 34.58 1.13 0.38
N ALA A 398 35.39 0.83 -0.63
CA ALA A 398 36.34 -0.28 -0.63
C ALA A 398 37.75 0.25 -0.86
N ALA A 399 38.63 0.06 0.11
CA ALA A 399 40.03 0.50 0.03
C ALA A 399 40.96 -0.57 0.60
N ASN A 400 42.01 -0.92 -0.13
CA ASN A 400 43.02 -1.89 0.30
C ASN A 400 44.11 -1.30 1.23
N VAL A 401 43.98 -0.03 1.60
CA VAL A 401 44.86 0.71 2.51
C VAL A 401 44.04 1.63 3.39
N ASP A 402 44.62 2.04 4.52
CA ASP A 402 44.02 3.08 5.36
C ASP A 402 43.82 4.37 4.55
N THR A 403 42.63 4.95 4.66
CA THR A 403 42.21 6.06 3.80
C THR A 403 41.33 7.05 4.56
N TRP A 404 41.35 8.30 4.12
CA TRP A 404 40.35 9.29 4.43
C TRP A 404 39.29 9.31 3.32
N LEU A 405 38.04 9.11 3.71
CA LEU A 405 36.91 9.51 2.88
C LEU A 405 36.65 10.99 3.14
N VAL A 406 36.70 11.80 2.09
CA VAL A 406 36.44 13.25 2.16
C VAL A 406 35.21 13.63 1.35
N ILE A 407 34.49 14.66 1.81
CA ILE A 407 33.42 15.33 1.09
C ILE A 407 33.90 16.73 0.71
N GLN A 408 33.78 17.07 -0.56
CA GLN A 408 34.22 18.33 -1.13
C GLN A 408 33.05 19.11 -1.73
N ALA A 409 33.04 20.43 -1.51
CA ALA A 409 32.11 21.33 -2.19
C ALA A 409 32.41 21.42 -3.69
N ASP A 410 31.39 21.71 -4.51
CA ASP A 410 31.56 21.96 -5.93
C ASP A 410 32.09 23.38 -6.17
N VAL A 411 33.09 23.49 -7.04
CA VAL A 411 33.58 24.75 -7.59
C VAL A 411 33.67 24.59 -9.10
N ASP A 412 32.74 25.22 -9.81
CA ASP A 412 32.67 25.22 -11.28
C ASP A 412 32.63 23.80 -11.89
N GLY A 413 31.86 22.88 -11.28
CA GLY A 413 31.73 21.51 -11.77
C GLY A 413 32.94 20.63 -11.46
N ARG A 414 33.72 20.95 -10.42
CA ARG A 414 34.91 20.20 -9.99
C ARG A 414 35.00 20.12 -8.46
N PRO A 415 35.71 19.10 -7.92
CA PRO A 415 35.98 19.03 -6.48
C PRO A 415 36.76 20.25 -5.98
N GLY A 416 36.18 20.96 -5.01
CA GLY A 416 36.75 22.14 -4.36
C GLY A 416 37.28 21.83 -2.95
N ALA A 417 36.97 22.72 -2.00
CA ALA A 417 37.42 22.60 -0.61
C ALA A 417 36.81 21.37 0.08
N VAL A 418 37.59 20.70 0.94
CA VAL A 418 37.10 19.63 1.82
C VAL A 418 36.23 20.25 2.91
N ILE A 419 34.97 19.83 2.99
CA ILE A 419 33.98 20.31 3.96
C ILE A 419 33.63 19.25 5.02
N GLY A 420 34.05 18.00 4.82
CA GLY A 420 33.89 16.91 5.79
C GLY A 420 34.85 15.78 5.51
N ARG A 421 35.20 15.00 6.53
CA ARG A 421 36.11 13.85 6.41
C ARG A 421 35.92 12.82 7.51
N VAL A 422 36.25 11.58 7.21
CA VAL A 422 36.34 10.48 8.18
C VAL A 422 37.49 9.55 7.81
N ARG A 423 38.21 9.03 8.81
CA ARG A 423 39.26 8.02 8.60
C ARG A 423 38.64 6.63 8.55
N LEU A 424 39.03 5.83 7.58
CA LEU A 424 38.62 4.45 7.39
C LEU A 424 39.86 3.55 7.37
N PRO A 425 39.87 2.42 8.10
CA PRO A 425 40.89 1.41 7.93
C PRO A 425 40.76 0.72 6.55
N ALA A 426 41.82 0.05 6.11
CA ALA A 426 41.75 -0.84 4.95
C ALA A 426 40.61 -1.86 5.12
N GLY A 427 39.76 -1.99 4.11
CA GLY A 427 38.58 -2.85 4.12
C GLY A 427 37.43 -2.29 3.29
N MET A 428 36.25 -2.88 3.54
CA MET A 428 34.98 -2.36 3.05
C MET A 428 34.24 -1.68 4.20
N ALA A 429 33.64 -0.53 3.92
CA ALA A 429 32.84 0.24 4.87
C ALA A 429 31.51 0.64 4.21
N TRP A 430 30.40 0.36 4.89
CA TRP A 430 29.05 0.64 4.41
C TRP A 430 28.42 1.81 5.17
N ASP A 431 27.53 2.53 4.49
CA ASP A 431 26.70 3.60 5.06
C ASP A 431 27.54 4.60 5.86
N VAL A 432 28.70 4.98 5.31
CA VAL A 432 29.69 5.79 6.02
C VAL A 432 29.15 7.20 6.20
N ALA A 433 28.84 7.55 7.44
CA ALA A 433 28.42 8.89 7.81
C ALA A 433 29.63 9.83 7.93
N VAL A 434 29.61 10.92 7.17
CA VAL A 434 30.62 11.96 7.19
C VAL A 434 29.98 13.26 7.64
N SER A 435 30.37 13.76 8.82
CA SER A 435 29.97 15.10 9.25
C SER A 435 30.58 16.15 8.33
N VAL A 436 29.75 17.09 7.88
CA VAL A 436 30.13 18.17 6.96
C VAL A 436 29.83 19.55 7.56
N ASP A 437 30.58 20.56 7.13
CA ASP A 437 30.23 21.96 7.37
C ASP A 437 28.99 22.34 6.54
N ALA A 438 27.85 22.40 7.21
CA ALA A 438 26.56 22.76 6.62
C ALA A 438 26.58 24.09 5.86
N ALA A 439 27.39 25.06 6.30
CA ALA A 439 27.47 26.37 5.65
C ALA A 439 28.21 26.32 4.30
N ALA A 440 28.95 25.24 4.04
CA ALA A 440 29.74 25.05 2.84
C ALA A 440 29.15 24.00 1.87
N VAL A 441 27.96 23.47 2.18
CA VAL A 441 27.24 22.52 1.29
C VAL A 441 26.78 23.23 0.02
N THR A 442 27.11 22.63 -1.12
CA THR A 442 26.70 23.05 -2.47
C THR A 442 25.69 22.05 -3.06
N PRO A 443 24.88 22.43 -4.07
CA PRO A 443 23.91 21.52 -4.69
C PRO A 443 24.50 20.23 -5.27
N THR A 444 25.77 20.27 -5.65
CA THR A 444 26.57 19.09 -6.00
C THR A 444 27.72 18.98 -5.00
N LEU A 445 28.01 17.78 -4.53
CA LEU A 445 29.17 17.47 -3.70
C LEU A 445 29.99 16.37 -4.37
N TYR A 446 31.26 16.23 -3.97
CA TYR A 446 32.13 15.12 -4.38
C TYR A 446 32.61 14.34 -3.17
N ALA A 447 32.45 13.02 -3.21
CA ALA A 447 33.15 12.12 -2.32
C ALA A 447 34.48 11.72 -2.99
N ALA A 448 35.59 11.69 -2.25
CA ALA A 448 36.89 11.25 -2.75
C ALA A 448 37.63 10.40 -1.71
N LEU A 449 38.47 9.48 -2.19
CA LEU A 449 39.36 8.71 -1.34
C LEU A 449 40.77 9.29 -1.36
N ILE A 450 41.30 9.58 -0.18
CA ILE A 450 42.64 10.09 0.03
C ILE A 450 43.40 9.05 0.88
N ARG A 451 44.57 8.60 0.43
CA ARG A 451 45.40 7.67 1.20
C ARG A 451 45.88 8.37 2.48
N ASP A 452 45.80 7.66 3.61
CA ASP A 452 46.35 8.12 4.89
C ASP A 452 47.84 7.78 4.92
N ASP A 453 48.66 8.75 4.52
CA ASP A 453 50.12 8.62 4.44
C ASP A 453 50.78 9.19 5.70
N ASP A 454 52.12 9.19 5.74
CA ASP A 454 52.85 9.73 6.89
C ASP A 454 52.64 11.25 7.08
N PRO A 455 52.38 11.72 8.32
CA PRO A 455 52.15 10.92 9.53
C PRO A 455 50.75 10.28 9.58
N ALA A 456 50.71 8.94 9.67
CA ALA A 456 49.47 8.19 9.65
C ALA A 456 48.49 8.64 10.74
N GLY A 457 47.21 8.79 10.38
CA GLY A 457 46.16 9.26 11.26
C GLY A 457 46.03 10.78 11.34
N GLU A 458 46.87 11.55 10.63
CA GLU A 458 46.77 13.00 10.54
C GLU A 458 46.40 13.45 9.12
N PHE A 459 45.16 13.88 8.91
CA PHE A 459 44.73 14.42 7.62
C PHE A 459 45.51 15.69 7.25
N ASN A 460 46.25 15.64 6.15
CA ASN A 460 47.11 16.73 5.68
C ASN A 460 46.99 17.02 4.17
N TYR A 461 46.02 16.44 3.46
CA TYR A 461 45.70 16.80 2.07
C TYR A 461 45.10 18.23 1.94
N PRO A 462 45.40 19.00 0.89
CA PRO A 462 46.24 18.67 -0.27
C PRO A 462 47.73 18.99 -0.11
N ASP A 463 48.10 19.77 0.90
CA ASP A 463 49.44 20.38 1.00
C ASP A 463 50.49 19.49 1.69
N GLY A 464 50.07 18.36 2.27
CA GLY A 464 50.89 17.43 3.04
C GLY A 464 51.26 16.12 2.32
N GLY A 465 51.52 15.08 3.11
CA GLY A 465 51.91 13.75 2.66
C GLY A 465 50.80 12.98 1.95
N ASP A 466 49.56 13.13 2.40
CA ASP A 466 48.36 12.47 1.89
C ASP A 466 48.15 12.75 0.39
N LYS A 467 47.81 11.70 -0.35
CA LYS A 467 47.56 11.76 -1.79
C LYS A 467 46.24 11.08 -2.16
N PRO A 468 45.55 11.53 -3.22
CA PRO A 468 44.38 10.83 -3.71
C PRO A 468 44.70 9.36 -4.00
N LEU A 469 43.82 8.45 -3.57
CA LEU A 469 43.85 7.08 -4.08
C LEU A 469 43.49 7.12 -5.57
N THR A 470 44.22 6.33 -6.36
CA THR A 470 44.05 6.31 -7.82
C THR A 470 43.67 4.93 -8.33
N GLN A 471 42.87 4.91 -9.40
CA GLN A 471 42.55 3.75 -10.21
C GLN A 471 42.96 4.07 -11.65
N ASP A 472 43.81 3.23 -12.24
CA ASP A 472 44.39 3.45 -13.57
C ASP A 472 45.03 4.85 -13.75
N GLY A 473 45.61 5.37 -12.67
CA GLY A 473 46.25 6.69 -12.61
C GLY A 473 45.30 7.87 -12.42
N ASN A 474 43.99 7.65 -12.35
CA ASN A 474 43.00 8.69 -12.08
C ASN A 474 42.56 8.70 -10.62
N PRO A 475 42.41 9.86 -9.96
CA PRO A 475 41.86 9.94 -8.61
C PRO A 475 40.47 9.31 -8.51
N ILE A 476 40.23 8.57 -7.42
CA ILE A 476 38.93 7.96 -7.14
C ILE A 476 38.05 8.99 -6.43
N PHE A 477 37.07 9.50 -7.16
CA PHE A 477 36.03 10.37 -6.63
C PHE A 477 34.71 10.15 -7.38
N ALA A 478 33.59 10.46 -6.74
CA ALA A 478 32.28 10.44 -7.38
C ALA A 478 31.43 11.64 -6.93
N PRO A 479 30.73 12.33 -7.86
CA PRO A 479 29.78 13.37 -7.52
C PRO A 479 28.48 12.79 -6.96
N PHE A 480 27.70 13.62 -6.27
CA PHE A 480 26.30 13.37 -5.96
C PHE A 480 25.55 14.69 -5.73
N ALA A 481 24.25 14.69 -5.98
CA ALA A 481 23.40 15.84 -5.70
C ALA A 481 23.03 15.91 -4.20
N ALA A 482 23.07 17.12 -3.68
CA ALA A 482 22.59 17.50 -2.36
C ALA A 482 21.44 18.54 -2.50
N PRO A 483 20.23 18.07 -2.88
CA PRO A 483 19.10 18.94 -3.19
C PRO A 483 18.47 19.64 -1.98
#